data_AF-A0A2G4IJ67-F1
#
_entry.id   AF-A0A2G4IJ67-F1
#
_cell.length_a   1.000
_cell.length_b   1.000
_cell.length_c   1.000
_cell.angle_alpha   90.00
_cell.angle_beta   90.00
_cell.angle_gamma   90.00
#
_symmetry.space_group_name_H-M   'P 1'
#
loop_
_entity.id
_entity.type
_entity.pdbx_description
1 polymer ?
#
loop_
_entity_poly.entity_id
_entity_poly.type
_entity_poly.pdbx_seq_one_letter_code
_entity_poly.pdbx_strand_id
1 'polypeptide(L)'
;MNTTTAPWAAQFSAAEIDRRALLIGASSAAAGLAAQAGWSRETNAAEAWDLIIVGGGTAGLPAAIFGARRGAKVLIIEASLQIGGTLFLSTGQMSAAGTRLQKEKGIQDSAQLHFDDVLRISRRTVRPELVRLAVDNAATTFDWLMENGLKPLPEHPILGAAHEPYSERRYAWGPEGGMSILEAIEPLVLAEEKKGSLTIKRGLRARELLQRGGAVVGVRAEIDSGQMLDFEGRTVLLASGGYASNPKMFYDLSGYKQYGNASYPYSQGDGYTMALAVGGFTRGKENYICGSPRIMASTDEPAVPETRWILFPERRQPWEIQVNARGQRYVAEDNPSVDEREKALVQQHDMRTWLVFDQAIFDAAPLGIEGWDKTRLIEAFKSHPVFYKADTLAELAAKSGVDAAGLQATVARYNSAQAKGVDTDFARKHMPLPIQKAPFYAVRQQGMSVSSTVGIGVDEKLRVIRSGGMPINGLYAAGEILGSGQLMGKSAVGGMMVTPALTFGRLLGQSMLPLRA
;
A
#
# COMPACT_ATOMS: atom_id res chain seq x y z
N MET A 1 -24.77 28.37 -9.93
CA MET A 1 -25.14 26.99 -9.57
C MET A 1 -24.08 26.50 -8.60
N ASN A 2 -24.46 26.41 -7.32
CA ASN A 2 -23.55 26.15 -6.20
C ASN A 2 -22.96 24.74 -6.29
N THR A 3 -21.66 24.66 -6.56
CA THR A 3 -20.86 23.44 -6.38
C THR A 3 -20.44 23.36 -4.93
N THR A 4 -21.20 22.62 -4.14
CA THR A 4 -20.80 22.16 -2.80
C THR A 4 -19.54 21.31 -2.94
N THR A 5 -18.43 21.83 -2.44
CA THR A 5 -17.17 21.11 -2.25
C THR A 5 -17.40 19.87 -1.39
N ALA A 6 -17.06 18.70 -1.90
CA ALA A 6 -17.19 17.44 -1.17
C ALA A 6 -16.22 17.40 0.04
N PRO A 7 -16.63 16.91 1.22
CA PRO A 7 -15.86 17.04 2.47
C PRO A 7 -14.60 16.16 2.60
N TRP A 8 -14.28 15.30 1.63
CA TRP A 8 -13.22 14.29 1.76
C TRP A 8 -11.78 14.88 1.77
N ALA A 9 -11.63 16.16 1.42
CA ALA A 9 -10.34 16.85 1.30
C ALA A 9 -9.68 17.24 2.65
N ALA A 10 -10.47 17.32 3.73
CA ALA A 10 -10.00 17.88 5.01
C ALA A 10 -9.27 16.86 5.93
N GLN A 11 -9.29 15.56 5.61
CA GLN A 11 -8.76 14.51 6.49
C GLN A 11 -7.30 14.09 6.24
N PHE A 12 -6.57 14.78 5.35
CA PHE A 12 -5.10 14.59 5.21
C PHE A 12 -4.27 15.60 6.02
N SER A 13 -4.90 16.34 6.93
CA SER A 13 -4.18 16.88 8.08
C SER A 13 -3.68 15.70 8.90
N ALA A 14 -2.37 15.53 9.00
CA ALA A 14 -1.74 14.57 9.89
C ALA A 14 -2.51 14.54 11.22
N ALA A 15 -3.21 13.43 11.50
CA ALA A 15 -3.66 13.17 12.85
C ALA A 15 -2.40 13.30 13.71
N GLU A 16 -2.43 14.20 14.70
CA GLU A 16 -1.39 14.32 15.71
C GLU A 16 -1.36 13.01 16.51
N ILE A 17 -0.71 12.00 15.93
CA ILE A 17 -0.26 10.83 16.65
C ILE A 17 0.78 11.38 17.63
N ASP A 18 0.47 11.27 18.92
CA ASP A 18 1.33 11.71 20.01
C ASP A 18 2.76 11.20 19.76
N ARG A 19 3.66 12.16 19.46
CA ARG A 19 5.06 11.92 19.10
C ARG A 19 5.83 11.18 20.21
N ARG A 20 5.24 11.00 21.39
CA ARG A 20 5.83 10.24 22.51
C ARG A 20 5.72 8.72 22.38
N ALA A 21 4.88 8.18 21.49
CA ALA A 21 4.75 6.73 21.31
C ALA A 21 5.63 6.13 20.18
N LEU A 22 6.37 6.96 19.44
CA LEU A 22 7.06 6.57 18.18
C LEU A 22 8.60 6.60 18.25
N LEU A 23 9.20 6.72 19.45
CA LEU A 23 10.65 6.91 19.62
C LEU A 23 11.39 5.80 20.39
N ILE A 24 10.81 4.61 20.52
CA ILE A 24 11.54 3.44 21.05
C ILE A 24 11.58 2.38 19.95
N GLY A 25 12.66 2.38 19.17
CA GLY A 25 12.86 1.38 18.12
C GLY A 25 13.89 1.75 17.05
N ALA A 26 14.95 2.48 17.40
CA ALA A 26 16.03 2.77 16.46
C ALA A 26 17.37 2.98 17.19
N SER A 27 17.94 1.91 17.76
CA SER A 27 19.38 1.85 18.04
C SER A 27 19.78 0.47 18.55
N SER A 28 20.37 -0.34 17.68
CA SER A 28 21.70 -0.97 17.90
C SER A 28 21.89 -2.13 16.91
N ALA A 29 22.84 -1.94 15.99
CA ALA A 29 23.46 -3.03 15.26
C ALA A 29 24.96 -3.06 15.65
N ALA A 30 25.37 -4.26 16.05
CA ALA A 30 26.73 -4.79 16.09
C ALA A 30 27.75 -4.25 17.12
N ALA A 31 27.95 -5.04 18.18
CA ALA A 31 29.30 -5.48 18.59
C ALA A 31 29.18 -6.87 19.21
N GLY A 32 29.90 -7.84 18.63
CA GLY A 32 29.87 -9.23 19.07
C GLY A 32 30.53 -9.41 20.44
N LEU A 33 29.86 -10.16 21.30
CA LEU A 33 30.46 -10.97 22.34
C LEU A 33 29.60 -12.24 22.44
N ALA A 34 30.24 -13.39 22.27
CA ALA A 34 29.64 -14.69 22.44
C ALA A 34 29.24 -14.88 23.90
N ALA A 35 28.06 -14.41 24.28
CA ALA A 35 27.39 -14.84 25.49
C ALA A 35 26.67 -16.14 25.17
N GLN A 36 26.99 -17.20 25.91
CA GLN A 36 26.18 -18.41 25.95
C GLN A 36 24.79 -18.03 26.49
N ALA A 37 23.89 -17.64 25.59
CA ALA A 37 22.50 -17.39 25.92
C ALA A 37 21.90 -18.74 26.35
N GLY A 38 21.71 -18.90 27.65
CA GLY A 38 20.96 -20.03 28.19
C GLY A 38 19.59 -20.07 27.54
N TRP A 39 19.32 -21.10 26.75
CA TRP A 39 18.01 -21.36 26.17
C TRP A 39 17.06 -21.72 27.31
N SER A 40 16.26 -20.77 27.77
CA SER A 40 15.09 -21.11 28.54
C SER A 40 14.01 -21.58 27.57
N ARG A 41 13.87 -22.91 27.48
CA ARG A 41 12.61 -23.49 27.03
C ARG A 41 11.55 -23.10 28.07
N GLU A 42 10.83 -22.02 27.85
CA GLU A 42 9.41 -22.05 28.19
C GLU A 42 8.73 -22.97 27.17
N THR A 43 9.05 -24.27 27.23
CA THR A 43 8.13 -25.27 26.76
C THR A 43 6.98 -25.23 27.73
N ASN A 44 5.98 -24.40 27.44
CA ASN A 44 4.63 -24.73 27.88
C ASN A 44 4.19 -25.96 27.04
N ALA A 45 4.87 -27.09 27.25
CA ALA A 45 4.61 -28.38 26.60
C ALA A 45 3.17 -28.88 26.87
N ALA A 46 2.43 -28.20 27.75
CA ALA A 46 1.04 -28.46 28.09
C ALA A 46 0.02 -27.79 27.15
N GLU A 47 0.41 -26.91 26.22
CA GLU A 47 -0.55 -26.18 25.36
C GLU A 47 -0.15 -26.16 23.89
N ALA A 48 -0.28 -27.28 23.18
CA ALA A 48 -0.15 -27.29 21.72
C ALA A 48 -1.27 -26.44 21.09
N TRP A 49 -0.91 -25.46 20.26
CA TRP A 49 -1.87 -24.60 19.56
C TRP A 49 -2.44 -25.30 18.32
N ASP A 50 -3.72 -25.11 18.03
CA ASP A 50 -4.30 -25.59 16.76
C ASP A 50 -3.88 -24.67 15.61
N LEU A 51 -3.80 -23.37 15.89
CA LEU A 51 -3.46 -22.33 14.93
C LEU A 51 -2.56 -21.28 15.58
N ILE A 52 -1.37 -21.08 15.01
CA ILE A 52 -0.49 -19.96 15.31
C ILE A 52 -0.57 -18.97 14.13
N ILE A 53 -0.89 -17.72 14.43
CA ILE A 53 -0.97 -16.63 13.45
C ILE A 53 0.17 -15.65 13.75
N VAL A 54 1.04 -15.44 12.77
CA VAL A 54 2.09 -14.42 12.84
C VAL A 54 1.55 -13.13 12.24
N GLY A 55 1.26 -12.14 13.08
CA GLY A 55 0.72 -10.83 12.72
C GLY A 55 -0.77 -10.69 13.03
N GLY A 56 -1.11 -9.74 13.91
CA GLY A 56 -2.47 -9.34 14.28
C GLY A 56 -3.01 -8.20 13.41
N GLY A 57 -2.80 -8.27 12.10
CA GLY A 57 -3.23 -7.25 11.13
C GLY A 57 -4.49 -7.61 10.35
N THR A 58 -4.68 -6.95 9.19
CA THR A 58 -5.86 -7.07 8.32
C THR A 58 -6.28 -8.51 7.98
N ALA A 59 -5.32 -9.42 7.76
CA ALA A 59 -5.61 -10.84 7.48
C ALA A 59 -5.63 -11.72 8.73
N GLY A 60 -4.78 -11.43 9.72
CA GLY A 60 -4.64 -12.25 10.92
C GLY A 60 -5.85 -12.18 11.84
N LEU A 61 -6.44 -10.99 12.02
CA LEU A 61 -7.57 -10.80 12.93
C LEU A 61 -8.83 -11.56 12.50
N PRO A 62 -9.30 -11.49 11.23
CA PRO A 62 -10.40 -12.35 10.79
C PRO A 62 -10.08 -13.85 10.90
N ALA A 63 -8.86 -14.27 10.54
CA ALA A 63 -8.47 -15.68 10.67
C ALA A 63 -8.58 -16.18 12.12
N ALA A 64 -8.16 -15.34 13.08
CA ALA A 64 -8.25 -15.64 14.49
C ALA A 64 -9.70 -15.77 14.98
N ILE A 65 -10.55 -14.80 14.64
CA ILE A 65 -11.97 -14.80 15.04
C ILE A 65 -12.65 -16.07 14.55
N PHE A 66 -12.56 -16.35 13.24
CA PHE A 66 -13.27 -17.48 12.66
C PHE A 66 -12.64 -18.83 13.02
N GLY A 67 -11.32 -18.89 13.23
CA GLY A 67 -10.65 -20.08 13.76
C GLY A 67 -11.11 -20.41 15.18
N ALA A 68 -11.11 -19.43 16.07
CA ALA A 68 -11.59 -19.59 17.46
C ALA A 68 -13.07 -20.02 17.51
N ARG A 69 -13.92 -19.42 16.66
CA ARG A 69 -15.36 -19.79 16.56
C ARG A 69 -15.61 -21.20 16.04
N ARG A 70 -14.63 -21.85 15.42
CA ARG A 70 -14.66 -23.28 15.06
C ARG A 70 -14.17 -24.19 16.18
N GLY A 71 -13.84 -23.66 17.35
CA GLY A 71 -13.33 -24.42 18.49
C GLY A 71 -11.81 -24.54 18.56
N ALA A 72 -11.06 -23.95 17.62
CA ALA A 72 -9.61 -24.04 17.64
C ALA A 72 -9.00 -23.20 18.78
N LYS A 73 -7.93 -23.71 19.40
CA LYS A 73 -7.09 -22.90 20.29
C LYS A 73 -6.12 -22.07 19.45
N VAL A 74 -6.31 -20.75 19.44
CA VAL A 74 -5.59 -19.83 18.54
C VAL A 74 -4.60 -18.94 19.32
N LEU A 75 -3.39 -18.82 18.78
CA LEU A 75 -2.37 -17.86 19.22
C LEU A 75 -2.10 -16.82 18.12
N ILE A 76 -2.18 -15.54 18.44
CA ILE A 76 -1.59 -14.46 17.63
C ILE A 76 -0.25 -14.06 18.26
N ILE A 77 0.80 -14.03 17.43
CA ILE A 77 2.10 -13.44 17.73
C ILE A 77 2.19 -12.10 16.99
N GLU A 78 2.24 -10.99 17.73
CA GLU A 78 2.28 -9.63 17.20
C GLU A 78 3.55 -8.91 17.68
N ALA A 79 4.33 -8.40 16.73
CA ALA A 79 5.59 -7.72 17.02
C ALA A 79 5.36 -6.32 17.63
N SER A 80 4.25 -5.67 17.28
CA SER A 80 3.81 -4.41 17.87
C SER A 80 3.19 -4.59 19.24
N LEU A 81 3.08 -3.48 19.99
CA LEU A 81 2.29 -3.41 21.23
C LEU A 81 0.78 -3.29 20.96
N GLN A 82 0.36 -3.15 19.70
CA GLN A 82 -1.04 -3.00 19.30
C GLN A 82 -1.37 -3.88 18.10
N ILE A 83 -2.60 -4.41 18.06
CA ILE A 83 -3.15 -5.11 16.88
C ILE A 83 -3.66 -4.10 15.85
N GLY A 84 -3.84 -4.54 14.60
CA GLY A 84 -4.35 -3.74 13.50
C GLY A 84 -3.35 -3.56 12.36
N GLY A 85 -2.06 -3.51 12.67
CA GLY A 85 -0.99 -3.44 11.67
C GLY A 85 -1.14 -2.25 10.71
N THR A 86 -1.14 -2.50 9.40
CA THR A 86 -1.25 -1.44 8.39
C THR A 86 -2.61 -0.71 8.39
N LEU A 87 -3.63 -1.18 9.12
CA LEU A 87 -4.91 -0.47 9.26
C LEU A 87 -4.76 0.92 9.92
N PHE A 88 -3.74 1.14 10.75
CA PHE A 88 -3.45 2.46 11.33
C PHE A 88 -3.03 3.51 10.30
N LEU A 89 -2.53 3.08 9.13
CA LEU A 89 -2.03 3.98 8.08
C LEU A 89 -2.86 3.92 6.80
N SER A 90 -3.61 2.84 6.60
CA SER A 90 -4.40 2.61 5.41
C SER A 90 -5.58 3.57 5.33
N THR A 91 -5.92 3.99 4.11
CA THR A 91 -7.18 4.69 3.84
C THR A 91 -8.39 3.73 3.87
N GLY A 92 -8.19 2.44 4.17
CA GLY A 92 -9.27 1.46 4.37
C GLY A 92 -10.08 1.16 3.12
N GLN A 93 -9.54 1.45 1.94
CA GLN A 93 -10.28 1.35 0.70
C GLN A 93 -10.48 -0.10 0.28
N MET A 94 -11.74 -0.49 0.12
CA MET A 94 -12.19 -1.83 -0.24
C MET A 94 -12.95 -1.78 -1.56
N SER A 95 -12.82 -2.84 -2.36
CA SER A 95 -13.66 -3.11 -3.53
C SER A 95 -14.44 -4.40 -3.32
N ALA A 96 -15.75 -4.36 -3.54
CA ALA A 96 -16.63 -5.52 -3.45
C ALA A 96 -17.84 -5.37 -4.39
N ALA A 97 -18.23 -6.48 -5.03
CA ALA A 97 -19.29 -6.53 -6.02
C ALA A 97 -20.40 -7.49 -5.60
N GLY A 98 -21.66 -7.10 -5.81
CA GLY A 98 -22.85 -7.79 -5.34
C GLY A 98 -23.18 -7.55 -3.86
N THR A 99 -22.66 -6.49 -3.24
CA THR A 99 -22.89 -6.19 -1.81
C THR A 99 -24.35 -5.83 -1.52
N ARG A 100 -24.77 -5.95 -0.25
CA ARG A 100 -26.06 -5.44 0.18
C ARG A 100 -26.18 -3.93 -0.06
N LEU A 101 -25.11 -3.16 0.17
CA LEU A 101 -25.06 -1.72 -0.08
C LEU A 101 -25.31 -1.37 -1.57
N GLN A 102 -24.73 -2.14 -2.50
CA GLN A 102 -25.01 -1.94 -3.93
C GLN A 102 -26.49 -2.18 -4.26
N LYS A 103 -27.09 -3.24 -3.71
CA LYS A 103 -28.51 -3.56 -3.90
C LYS A 103 -29.42 -2.45 -3.35
N GLU A 104 -29.15 -1.93 -2.16
CA GLU A 104 -29.88 -0.82 -1.54
C GLU A 104 -29.83 0.46 -2.40
N LYS A 105 -28.74 0.64 -3.17
CA LYS A 105 -28.56 1.77 -4.09
C LYS A 105 -28.95 1.47 -5.54
N GLY A 106 -29.59 0.32 -5.80
CA GLY A 106 -30.02 -0.08 -7.14
C GLY A 106 -28.88 -0.35 -8.13
N ILE A 107 -27.67 -0.63 -7.64
CA ILE A 107 -26.50 -0.96 -8.46
C ILE A 107 -26.52 -2.46 -8.76
N GLN A 108 -26.50 -2.81 -10.04
CA GLN A 108 -26.42 -4.21 -10.51
C GLN A 108 -24.97 -4.57 -10.80
N ASP A 109 -24.44 -5.55 -10.08
CA ASP A 109 -23.04 -5.95 -10.17
C ASP A 109 -22.86 -7.42 -9.79
N SER A 110 -21.69 -7.99 -10.11
CA SER A 110 -21.36 -9.39 -9.80
C SER A 110 -19.86 -9.61 -9.60
N ALA A 111 -19.51 -10.70 -8.93
CA ALA A 111 -18.13 -11.14 -8.78
C ALA A 111 -17.44 -11.34 -10.15
N GLN A 112 -18.18 -11.78 -11.17
CA GLN A 112 -17.64 -11.94 -12.53
C GLN A 112 -17.29 -10.59 -13.17
N LEU A 113 -18.17 -9.59 -13.08
CA LEU A 113 -17.86 -8.24 -13.58
C LEU A 113 -16.68 -7.61 -12.82
N HIS A 114 -16.58 -7.84 -11.52
CA HIS A 114 -15.43 -7.42 -10.73
C HIS A 114 -14.14 -8.09 -11.20
N PHE A 115 -14.16 -9.41 -11.41
CA PHE A 115 -13.03 -10.17 -11.95
C PHE A 115 -12.56 -9.62 -13.30
N ASP A 116 -13.49 -9.34 -14.21
CA ASP A 116 -13.19 -8.84 -15.55
C ASP A 116 -12.54 -7.45 -15.49
N ASP A 117 -12.99 -6.59 -14.58
CA ASP A 117 -12.34 -5.30 -14.34
C ASP A 117 -10.94 -5.43 -13.74
N VAL A 118 -10.73 -6.33 -12.77
CA VAL A 118 -9.40 -6.58 -12.21
C VAL A 118 -8.46 -7.05 -13.32
N LEU A 119 -8.90 -7.95 -14.20
CA LEU A 119 -8.13 -8.40 -15.36
C LEU A 119 -7.84 -7.27 -16.36
N ARG A 120 -8.82 -6.40 -16.63
CA ARG A 120 -8.67 -5.26 -17.52
C ARG A 120 -7.63 -4.27 -16.98
N ILE A 121 -7.83 -3.80 -15.75
CA ILE A 121 -6.97 -2.78 -15.11
C ILE A 121 -5.55 -3.34 -14.96
N SER A 122 -5.41 -4.55 -14.43
CA SER A 122 -4.09 -5.19 -14.24
C SER A 122 -3.40 -5.63 -15.53
N ARG A 123 -4.07 -5.51 -16.69
CA ARG A 123 -3.61 -6.03 -17.99
C ARG A 123 -3.32 -7.53 -17.94
N ARG A 124 -4.16 -8.25 -17.20
CA ARG A 124 -4.11 -9.71 -17.01
C ARG A 124 -2.80 -10.21 -16.40
N THR A 125 -2.11 -9.39 -15.59
CA THR A 125 -0.85 -9.80 -14.94
C THR A 125 -1.01 -10.21 -13.47
N VAL A 126 -2.23 -10.14 -12.94
CA VAL A 126 -2.58 -10.73 -11.63
C VAL A 126 -2.49 -12.25 -11.63
N ARG A 127 -2.59 -12.85 -10.44
CA ARG A 127 -2.86 -14.27 -10.25
C ARG A 127 -4.37 -14.52 -10.29
N PRO A 128 -4.93 -15.00 -11.41
CA PRO A 128 -6.38 -15.07 -11.60
C PRO A 128 -7.06 -15.96 -10.56
N GLU A 129 -6.43 -17.03 -10.10
CA GLU A 129 -6.98 -17.92 -9.07
C GLU A 129 -7.13 -17.23 -7.71
N LEU A 130 -6.17 -16.38 -7.32
CA LEU A 130 -6.25 -15.61 -6.07
C LEU A 130 -7.27 -14.48 -6.19
N VAL A 131 -7.28 -13.79 -7.34
CA VAL A 131 -8.27 -12.75 -7.60
C VAL A 131 -9.67 -13.34 -7.60
N ARG A 132 -9.88 -14.49 -8.25
CA ARG A 132 -11.17 -15.21 -8.27
C ARG A 132 -11.64 -15.50 -6.86
N LEU A 133 -10.77 -16.12 -6.05
CA LEU A 133 -11.07 -16.41 -4.64
C LEU A 133 -11.48 -15.15 -3.86
N ALA A 134 -10.78 -14.04 -4.09
CA ALA A 134 -11.07 -12.77 -3.42
C ALA A 134 -12.41 -12.17 -3.86
N VAL A 135 -12.65 -12.01 -5.17
CA VAL A 135 -13.84 -11.31 -5.68
C VAL A 135 -15.12 -12.10 -5.49
N ASP A 136 -15.06 -13.44 -5.54
CA ASP A 136 -16.22 -14.32 -5.29
C ASP A 136 -16.71 -14.20 -3.84
N ASN A 137 -15.82 -13.82 -2.90
CA ASN A 137 -16.13 -13.71 -1.48
C ASN A 137 -16.18 -12.26 -0.97
N ALA A 138 -15.81 -11.29 -1.81
CA ALA A 138 -15.67 -9.88 -1.43
C ALA A 138 -16.94 -9.28 -0.82
N ALA A 139 -18.10 -9.54 -1.43
CA ALA A 139 -19.38 -9.02 -0.92
C ALA A 139 -19.68 -9.53 0.49
N THR A 140 -19.53 -10.83 0.73
CA THR A 140 -19.80 -11.40 2.05
C THR A 140 -18.84 -10.88 3.13
N THR A 141 -17.59 -10.59 2.76
CA THR A 141 -16.61 -9.99 3.68
C THR A 141 -16.97 -8.54 3.99
N PHE A 142 -17.35 -7.76 2.98
CA PHE A 142 -17.76 -6.38 3.16
C PHE A 142 -19.05 -6.26 3.99
N ASP A 143 -20.05 -7.07 3.68
CA ASP A 143 -21.32 -7.09 4.40
C ASP A 143 -21.10 -7.55 5.86
N TRP A 144 -20.20 -8.51 6.12
CA TRP A 144 -19.81 -8.90 7.49
C TRP A 144 -19.20 -7.72 8.27
N LEU A 145 -18.36 -6.89 7.66
CA LEU A 145 -17.84 -5.69 8.35
C LEU A 145 -18.97 -4.71 8.67
N MET A 146 -19.91 -4.50 7.74
CA MET A 146 -21.05 -3.62 7.95
C MET A 146 -21.97 -4.11 9.08
N GLU A 147 -22.20 -5.42 9.17
CA GLU A 147 -22.94 -6.05 10.28
C GLU A 147 -22.26 -5.82 11.64
N ASN A 148 -20.95 -5.61 11.64
CA ASN A 148 -20.14 -5.36 12.84
C ASN A 148 -19.76 -3.88 13.02
N GLY A 149 -20.49 -2.97 12.38
CA GLY A 149 -20.42 -1.54 12.66
C GLY A 149 -19.64 -0.70 11.66
N LEU A 150 -19.02 -1.29 10.64
CA LEU A 150 -18.43 -0.51 9.55
C LEU A 150 -19.52 0.30 8.84
N LYS A 151 -19.35 1.61 8.80
CA LYS A 151 -20.23 2.52 8.05
C LYS A 151 -19.44 3.17 6.92
N PRO A 152 -19.65 2.73 5.66
CA PRO A 152 -19.07 3.41 4.52
C PRO A 152 -19.55 4.87 4.45
N LEU A 153 -18.72 5.72 3.86
CA LEU A 153 -19.08 7.12 3.60
C LEU A 153 -20.38 7.21 2.74
N PRO A 154 -21.24 8.23 2.95
CA PRO A 154 -22.60 8.28 2.38
C PRO A 154 -22.69 8.15 0.85
N GLU A 155 -21.72 8.69 0.13
CA GLU A 155 -21.63 8.69 -1.33
C GLU A 155 -21.20 7.33 -1.93
N HIS A 156 -20.76 6.39 -1.10
CA HIS A 156 -20.17 5.12 -1.54
C HIS A 156 -21.21 4.01 -1.77
N PRO A 157 -20.96 3.05 -2.68
CA PRO A 157 -19.71 2.87 -3.40
C PRO A 157 -19.56 3.84 -4.58
N ILE A 158 -18.31 4.09 -4.98
CA ILE A 158 -17.93 4.92 -6.14
C ILE A 158 -17.12 4.11 -7.16
N LEU A 159 -16.88 4.67 -8.35
CA LEU A 159 -16.07 4.02 -9.42
C LEU A 159 -14.58 3.93 -9.06
N GLY A 160 -14.09 4.84 -8.23
CA GLY A 160 -12.67 5.05 -7.95
C GLY A 160 -12.34 6.55 -7.98
N ALA A 161 -11.34 6.98 -7.22
CA ALA A 161 -10.99 8.40 -7.10
C ALA A 161 -9.50 8.71 -7.25
N ALA A 162 -8.63 7.69 -7.35
CA ALA A 162 -7.17 7.84 -7.34
C ALA A 162 -6.41 6.86 -8.25
N HIS A 163 -7.10 5.89 -8.84
CA HIS A 163 -6.54 4.87 -9.73
C HIS A 163 -7.48 4.69 -10.92
N GLU A 164 -7.06 3.87 -11.89
CA GLU A 164 -7.89 3.51 -13.04
C GLU A 164 -9.27 3.03 -12.56
N PRO A 165 -10.37 3.66 -13.01
CA PRO A 165 -11.68 3.39 -12.46
C PRO A 165 -12.20 2.01 -12.86
N TYR A 166 -13.03 1.46 -11.98
CA TYR A 166 -13.89 0.33 -12.28
C TYR A 166 -14.98 0.73 -13.30
N SER A 167 -15.57 -0.26 -13.98
CA SER A 167 -16.73 -0.05 -14.85
C SER A 167 -18.03 0.18 -14.06
N GLU A 168 -18.07 -0.22 -12.79
CA GLU A 168 -19.21 -0.06 -11.89
C GLU A 168 -18.75 0.30 -10.47
N ARG A 169 -19.61 0.96 -9.72
CA ARG A 169 -19.37 1.47 -8.37
C ARG A 169 -19.20 0.34 -7.36
N ARG A 170 -17.93 0.02 -7.05
CA ARG A 170 -17.52 -1.05 -6.10
C ARG A 170 -16.68 -0.55 -4.95
N TYR A 171 -16.16 0.67 -5.05
CA TYR A 171 -15.12 1.17 -4.18
C TYR A 171 -15.73 1.85 -2.95
N ALA A 172 -15.32 1.47 -1.74
CA ALA A 172 -15.89 1.95 -0.47
C ALA A 172 -14.87 1.97 0.68
N TRP A 173 -14.99 2.94 1.59
CA TRP A 173 -14.23 3.01 2.85
C TRP A 173 -15.04 3.73 3.93
N GLY A 174 -14.62 3.56 5.19
CA GLY A 174 -15.17 4.26 6.34
C GLY A 174 -14.52 5.63 6.58
N PRO A 175 -15.14 6.50 7.40
CA PRO A 175 -14.69 7.89 7.62
C PRO A 175 -13.29 7.99 8.23
N GLU A 176 -12.84 6.98 8.97
CA GLU A 176 -11.51 6.93 9.60
C GLU A 176 -10.55 5.99 8.84
N GLY A 177 -10.85 5.72 7.57
CA GLY A 177 -10.05 4.84 6.72
C GLY A 177 -9.91 3.42 7.28
N GLY A 178 -8.67 2.94 7.43
CA GLY A 178 -8.39 1.61 7.95
C GLY A 178 -8.81 1.42 9.40
N MET A 179 -8.88 2.50 10.19
CA MET A 179 -9.36 2.42 11.57
C MET A 179 -10.83 2.03 11.65
N SER A 180 -11.67 2.48 10.72
CA SER A 180 -13.08 2.04 10.66
C SER A 180 -13.23 0.53 10.44
N ILE A 181 -12.23 -0.12 9.81
CA ILE A 181 -12.19 -1.58 9.68
C ILE A 181 -11.75 -2.21 11.01
N LEU A 182 -10.73 -1.65 11.66
CA LEU A 182 -10.26 -2.16 12.95
C LEU A 182 -11.35 -2.07 14.02
N GLU A 183 -12.06 -0.94 14.11
CA GLU A 183 -13.19 -0.72 15.03
C GLU A 183 -14.31 -1.75 14.85
N ALA A 184 -14.53 -2.25 13.63
CA ALA A 184 -15.52 -3.29 13.35
C ALA A 184 -15.05 -4.70 13.73
N ILE A 185 -13.73 -4.93 13.79
CA ILE A 185 -13.13 -6.27 13.98
C ILE A 185 -12.66 -6.47 15.43
N GLU A 186 -12.01 -5.47 16.03
CA GLU A 186 -11.37 -5.55 17.34
C GLU A 186 -12.33 -6.03 18.45
N PRO A 187 -13.58 -5.55 18.56
CA PRO A 187 -14.51 -6.06 19.58
C PRO A 187 -14.75 -7.58 19.48
N LEU A 188 -14.75 -8.13 18.26
CA LEU A 188 -14.92 -9.57 18.03
C LEU A 188 -13.69 -10.35 18.48
N VAL A 189 -12.49 -9.83 18.20
CA VAL A 189 -11.22 -10.43 18.62
C VAL A 189 -11.15 -10.49 20.14
N LEU A 190 -11.42 -9.36 20.82
CA LEU A 190 -11.39 -9.25 22.27
C LEU A 190 -12.45 -10.14 22.94
N ALA A 191 -13.60 -10.34 22.28
CA ALA A 191 -14.61 -11.28 22.77
C ALA A 191 -14.13 -12.73 22.74
N GLU A 192 -13.42 -13.17 21.70
CA GLU A 192 -12.83 -14.52 21.66
C GLU A 192 -11.61 -14.66 22.59
N GLU A 193 -10.86 -13.59 22.83
CA GLU A 193 -9.77 -13.56 23.84
C GLU A 193 -10.34 -13.73 25.25
N LYS A 194 -11.42 -13.01 25.59
CA LYS A 194 -12.11 -13.13 26.89
C LYS A 194 -12.67 -14.54 27.13
N LYS A 195 -13.06 -15.27 26.09
CA LYS A 195 -13.51 -16.68 26.20
C LYS A 195 -12.36 -17.66 26.40
N GLY A 196 -11.10 -17.25 26.20
CA GLY A 196 -9.92 -18.11 26.28
C GLY A 196 -9.63 -18.95 25.03
N SER A 197 -10.48 -18.86 23.99
CA SER A 197 -10.25 -19.53 22.70
C SER A 197 -9.14 -18.88 21.86
N LEU A 198 -8.86 -17.60 22.12
CA LEU A 198 -7.82 -16.82 21.47
C LEU A 198 -6.86 -16.26 22.51
N THR A 199 -5.56 -16.27 22.21
CA THR A 199 -4.52 -15.58 22.99
C THR A 199 -3.72 -14.66 22.10
N ILE A 200 -3.46 -13.43 22.55
CA ILE A 200 -2.66 -12.45 21.79
C ILE A 200 -1.38 -12.12 22.58
N LYS A 201 -0.23 -12.46 22.01
CA LYS A 201 1.09 -12.07 22.55
C LYS A 201 1.65 -10.90 21.73
N ARG A 202 1.59 -9.70 22.34
CA ARG A 202 2.09 -8.43 21.80
C ARG A 202 3.56 -8.23 22.21
N GLY A 203 4.31 -7.41 21.46
CA GLY A 203 5.75 -7.22 21.70
C GLY A 203 6.57 -8.50 21.50
N LEU A 204 6.06 -9.45 20.70
CA LEU A 204 6.67 -10.74 20.46
C LEU A 204 6.90 -10.91 18.96
N ARG A 205 8.17 -10.95 18.56
CA ARG A 205 8.56 -10.93 17.14
C ARG A 205 8.93 -12.32 16.65
N ALA A 206 8.13 -12.91 15.77
CA ALA A 206 8.45 -14.20 15.16
C ALA A 206 9.73 -14.12 14.32
N ARG A 207 10.63 -15.11 14.49
CA ARG A 207 11.95 -15.15 13.83
C ARG A 207 12.17 -16.42 13.00
N GLU A 208 11.68 -17.57 13.46
CA GLU A 208 11.92 -18.85 12.80
C GLU A 208 10.66 -19.73 12.77
N LEU A 209 10.52 -20.57 11.74
CA LEU A 209 9.54 -21.64 11.69
C LEU A 209 10.17 -22.93 12.20
N LEU A 210 9.51 -23.60 13.13
CA LEU A 210 9.95 -24.89 13.65
C LEU A 210 9.52 -26.00 12.68
N GLN A 211 10.44 -26.88 12.30
CA GLN A 211 10.15 -28.00 11.39
C GLN A 211 10.39 -29.37 12.03
N ARG A 212 9.51 -30.33 11.71
CA ARG A 212 9.66 -31.74 12.06
C ARG A 212 9.26 -32.60 10.86
N GLY A 213 10.18 -33.42 10.35
CA GLY A 213 9.92 -34.25 9.17
C GLY A 213 9.49 -33.45 7.92
N GLY A 214 9.98 -32.22 7.76
CA GLY A 214 9.64 -31.33 6.64
C GLY A 214 8.29 -30.59 6.76
N ALA A 215 7.49 -30.86 7.80
CA ALA A 215 6.30 -30.10 8.13
C ALA A 215 6.64 -28.96 9.11
N VAL A 216 5.98 -27.81 8.95
CA VAL A 216 6.02 -26.72 9.92
C VAL A 216 5.12 -27.08 11.11
N VAL A 217 5.67 -27.01 12.31
CA VAL A 217 5.04 -27.45 13.57
C VAL A 217 5.08 -26.39 14.66
N GLY A 218 5.40 -25.15 14.30
CA GLY A 218 5.49 -24.07 15.28
C GLY A 218 6.28 -22.86 14.81
N VAL A 219 6.45 -21.91 15.72
CA VAL A 219 7.15 -20.65 15.53
C VAL A 219 8.06 -20.41 16.72
N ARG A 220 9.30 -19.98 16.46
CA ARG A 220 10.17 -19.37 17.46
C ARG A 220 10.05 -17.86 17.36
N ALA A 221 9.83 -17.20 18.49
CA ALA A 221 9.69 -15.76 18.56
C ALA A 221 10.55 -15.14 19.67
N GLU A 222 10.91 -13.89 19.48
CA GLU A 222 11.82 -13.11 20.33
C GLU A 222 11.02 -12.04 21.07
N ILE A 223 11.25 -11.91 22.39
CA ILE A 223 10.77 -10.76 23.17
C ILE A 223 11.84 -9.65 23.21
N ASP A 224 11.48 -8.45 23.65
CA ASP A 224 12.39 -7.28 23.67
C ASP A 224 13.72 -7.50 24.42
N SER A 225 13.78 -8.42 25.37
CA SER A 225 15.02 -8.78 26.07
C SER A 225 16.01 -9.61 25.23
N GLY A 226 15.61 -10.04 24.03
CA GLY A 226 16.35 -10.96 23.16
C GLY A 226 16.13 -12.44 23.51
N GLN A 227 15.31 -12.75 24.51
CA GLN A 227 14.97 -14.14 24.84
C GLN A 227 14.10 -14.76 23.74
N MET A 228 14.46 -15.98 23.33
CA MET A 228 13.71 -16.77 22.35
C MET A 228 12.72 -17.71 23.04
N LEU A 229 11.49 -17.75 22.54
CA LEU A 229 10.40 -18.60 23.01
C LEU A 229 9.88 -19.47 21.86
N ASP A 230 9.68 -20.76 22.12
CA ASP A 230 9.17 -21.72 21.15
C ASP A 230 7.67 -21.97 21.38
N PHE A 231 6.87 -21.81 20.32
CA PHE A 231 5.44 -22.10 20.31
C PHE A 231 5.17 -23.24 19.34
N GLU A 232 4.81 -24.42 19.85
CA GLU A 232 4.41 -25.56 19.01
C GLU A 232 2.94 -25.46 18.61
N GLY A 233 2.63 -25.75 17.35
CA GLY A 233 1.27 -25.75 16.83
C GLY A 233 1.11 -26.53 15.54
N ARG A 234 -0.13 -26.97 15.25
CA ARG A 234 -0.42 -27.83 14.08
C ARG A 234 -0.38 -27.06 12.76
N THR A 235 -0.77 -25.79 12.80
CA THR A 235 -0.93 -24.93 11.64
C THR A 235 -0.32 -23.56 11.94
N VAL A 236 0.49 -23.05 11.02
CA VAL A 236 1.04 -21.69 11.06
C VAL A 236 0.49 -20.89 9.89
N LEU A 237 -0.11 -19.74 10.20
CA LEU A 237 -0.52 -18.73 9.22
C LEU A 237 0.43 -17.53 9.31
N LEU A 238 1.14 -17.24 8.23
CA LEU A 238 1.87 -16.01 8.06
C LEU A 238 0.92 -14.90 7.59
N ALA A 239 0.60 -13.96 8.47
CA ALA A 239 -0.21 -12.77 8.21
C ALA A 239 0.56 -11.48 8.58
N SER A 240 1.89 -11.52 8.43
CA SER A 240 2.84 -10.57 9.00
C SER A 240 2.97 -9.24 8.23
N GLY A 241 2.07 -8.97 7.30
CA GLY A 241 2.20 -7.83 6.38
C GLY A 241 3.38 -7.99 5.41
N GLY A 242 3.87 -6.85 4.93
CA GLY A 242 4.89 -6.75 3.90
C GLY A 242 6.32 -6.50 4.42
N TYR A 243 7.17 -6.00 3.51
CA TYR A 243 8.53 -5.54 3.75
C TYR A 243 8.73 -4.05 3.40
N ALA A 244 7.63 -3.31 3.18
CA ALA A 244 7.67 -1.92 2.72
C ALA A 244 8.30 -0.92 3.70
N SER A 245 8.75 -1.33 4.89
CA SER A 245 9.54 -0.50 5.82
C SER A 245 10.98 -0.99 6.00
N ASN A 246 11.44 -1.89 5.14
CA ASN A 246 12.82 -2.40 5.10
C ASN A 246 13.47 -2.04 3.75
N PRO A 247 14.22 -0.92 3.66
CA PRO A 247 14.78 -0.44 2.40
C PRO A 247 15.69 -1.46 1.71
N LYS A 248 16.45 -2.25 2.48
CA LYS A 248 17.32 -3.28 1.94
C LYS A 248 16.51 -4.40 1.29
N MET A 249 15.56 -4.98 2.03
CA MET A 249 14.72 -6.05 1.48
C MET A 249 13.84 -5.55 0.34
N PHE A 250 13.38 -4.30 0.41
CA PHE A 250 12.64 -3.67 -0.68
C PHE A 250 13.44 -3.66 -1.98
N TYR A 251 14.71 -3.25 -1.92
CA TYR A 251 15.62 -3.29 -3.07
C TYR A 251 15.91 -4.73 -3.51
N ASP A 252 16.29 -5.62 -2.58
CA ASP A 252 16.69 -6.99 -2.90
C ASP A 252 15.56 -7.74 -3.63
N LEU A 253 14.30 -7.58 -3.19
CA LEU A 253 13.16 -8.26 -3.78
C LEU A 253 12.64 -7.56 -5.05
N SER A 254 12.39 -6.25 -5.00
CA SER A 254 11.74 -5.54 -6.10
C SER A 254 12.72 -5.11 -7.21
N GLY A 255 13.99 -4.88 -6.87
CA GLY A 255 14.96 -4.22 -7.76
C GLY A 255 14.82 -2.69 -7.81
N TYR A 256 13.89 -2.11 -7.05
CA TYR A 256 13.67 -0.66 -6.97
C TYR A 256 14.13 -0.12 -5.63
N LYS A 257 14.66 1.11 -5.62
CA LYS A 257 14.95 1.81 -4.36
C LYS A 257 13.66 2.17 -3.64
N GLN A 258 13.70 2.14 -2.32
CA GLN A 258 12.63 2.67 -1.50
C GLN A 258 12.83 4.19 -1.34
N TYR A 259 12.02 4.98 -2.05
CA TYR A 259 12.08 6.44 -1.94
C TYR A 259 11.21 7.00 -0.82
N GLY A 260 10.13 6.31 -0.46
CA GLY A 260 9.14 6.78 0.51
C GLY A 260 9.19 6.05 1.84
N ASN A 261 9.12 6.81 2.94
CA ASN A 261 8.95 6.34 4.31
C ASN A 261 7.52 6.65 4.77
N ALA A 262 6.57 5.77 4.42
CA ALA A 262 5.14 5.93 4.71
C ALA A 262 4.44 4.61 5.07
N SER A 263 5.21 3.55 5.29
CA SER A 263 4.70 2.21 5.56
C SER A 263 4.77 1.88 7.05
N TYR A 264 4.02 0.88 7.48
CA TYR A 264 3.95 0.52 8.90
C TYR A 264 5.32 0.07 9.41
N PRO A 265 5.89 0.65 10.48
CA PRO A 265 7.28 0.38 10.88
C PRO A 265 7.62 -1.09 11.14
N TYR A 266 6.63 -1.90 11.52
CA TYR A 266 6.82 -3.35 11.74
C TYR A 266 6.74 -4.19 10.46
N SER A 267 6.41 -3.61 9.29
CA SER A 267 6.45 -4.28 7.98
C SER A 267 7.88 -4.43 7.47
N GLN A 268 8.66 -5.25 8.18
CA GLN A 268 10.09 -5.46 7.99
C GLN A 268 10.42 -6.71 7.15
N GLY A 269 9.41 -7.52 6.81
CA GLY A 269 9.57 -8.72 6.00
C GLY A 269 9.98 -9.99 6.76
N ASP A 270 9.83 -10.06 8.09
CA ASP A 270 10.22 -11.25 8.88
C ASP A 270 9.51 -12.53 8.40
N GLY A 271 8.23 -12.43 8.02
CA GLY A 271 7.49 -13.55 7.42
C GLY A 271 8.05 -14.05 6.08
N TYR A 272 8.67 -13.16 5.30
CA TYR A 272 9.35 -13.55 4.06
C TYR A 272 10.61 -14.34 4.37
N THR A 273 11.45 -13.84 5.29
CA THR A 273 12.65 -14.54 5.74
C THR A 273 12.32 -15.95 6.25
N MET A 274 11.29 -16.06 7.10
CA MET A 274 10.80 -17.33 7.62
C MET A 274 10.30 -18.28 6.52
N ALA A 275 9.46 -17.79 5.61
CA ALA A 275 8.90 -18.62 4.53
C ALA A 275 9.98 -19.12 3.56
N LEU A 276 10.94 -18.26 3.20
CA LEU A 276 12.06 -18.62 2.32
C LEU A 276 12.98 -19.65 2.97
N ALA A 277 13.25 -19.53 4.27
CA ALA A 277 14.11 -20.46 5.02
C ALA A 277 13.61 -21.91 4.99
N VAL A 278 12.29 -22.12 4.89
CA VAL A 278 11.68 -23.46 4.83
C VAL A 278 11.37 -23.94 3.40
N GLY A 279 11.88 -23.23 2.39
CA GLY A 279 11.79 -23.58 0.97
C GLY A 279 10.63 -22.93 0.22
N GLY A 280 9.93 -21.96 0.83
CA GLY A 280 9.00 -21.10 0.11
C GLY A 280 9.73 -20.27 -0.94
N PHE A 281 9.00 -19.70 -1.90
CA PHE A 281 9.59 -18.82 -2.90
C PHE A 281 8.76 -17.55 -3.09
N THR A 282 9.37 -16.55 -3.70
CA THR A 282 8.73 -15.27 -4.01
C THR A 282 8.38 -15.13 -5.49
N ARG A 283 7.34 -14.36 -5.81
CA ARG A 283 6.91 -14.06 -7.19
C ARG A 283 6.30 -12.66 -7.31
N GLY A 284 6.13 -12.18 -8.54
CA GLY A 284 5.48 -10.90 -8.85
C GLY A 284 6.42 -9.70 -8.93
N LYS A 285 7.74 -9.91 -9.03
CA LYS A 285 8.73 -8.83 -9.17
C LYS A 285 8.50 -7.98 -10.42
N GLU A 286 8.14 -8.63 -11.52
CA GLU A 286 7.80 -8.03 -12.80
C GLU A 286 6.58 -7.09 -12.72
N ASN A 287 5.79 -7.19 -11.65
CA ASN A 287 4.55 -6.45 -11.44
C ASN A 287 4.73 -5.21 -10.54
N TYR A 288 5.93 -4.64 -10.48
CA TYR A 288 6.16 -3.41 -9.72
C TYR A 288 5.28 -2.27 -10.20
N ILE A 289 4.69 -1.57 -9.24
CA ILE A 289 3.87 -0.38 -9.46
C ILE A 289 4.33 0.73 -8.52
N CYS A 290 4.21 1.97 -8.97
CA CYS A 290 4.23 3.14 -8.11
C CYS A 290 2.90 3.88 -8.25
N GLY A 291 2.46 4.53 -7.18
CA GLY A 291 1.31 5.43 -7.26
C GLY A 291 1.70 6.79 -7.86
N SER A 292 0.72 7.68 -7.96
CA SER A 292 0.91 9.09 -8.26
C SER A 292 2.05 9.70 -7.42
N PRO A 293 2.97 10.46 -8.04
CA PRO A 293 4.19 10.92 -7.37
C PRO A 293 3.89 11.87 -6.20
N ARG A 294 4.81 11.90 -5.24
CA ARG A 294 4.69 12.67 -3.99
C ARG A 294 5.71 13.78 -3.92
N ILE A 295 5.36 14.85 -3.22
CA ILE A 295 6.30 15.88 -2.76
C ILE A 295 6.87 15.36 -1.44
N MET A 296 8.18 15.18 -1.39
CA MET A 296 8.92 14.60 -0.26
C MET A 296 9.42 15.70 0.66
N ALA A 297 9.32 15.54 1.98
CA ALA A 297 9.73 16.55 2.97
C ALA A 297 11.24 16.87 2.93
N SER A 298 12.06 15.94 2.43
CA SER A 298 13.51 16.11 2.29
C SER A 298 14.01 15.49 0.97
N THR A 299 15.34 15.55 0.78
CA THR A 299 16.01 14.87 -0.34
C THR A 299 16.58 13.50 0.05
N ASP A 300 16.31 13.04 1.27
CA ASP A 300 16.76 11.74 1.79
C ASP A 300 16.08 10.57 1.07
N GLU A 301 16.70 9.40 1.12
CA GLU A 301 16.17 8.16 0.57
C GLU A 301 16.25 7.03 1.63
N PRO A 302 15.12 6.61 2.22
CA PRO A 302 13.76 7.09 2.01
C PRO A 302 13.43 8.39 2.77
N ALA A 303 12.52 9.20 2.22
CA ALA A 303 11.99 10.41 2.88
C ALA A 303 10.49 10.26 3.20
N VAL A 304 10.00 11.06 4.16
CA VAL A 304 8.56 11.13 4.46
C VAL A 304 7.85 11.89 3.32
N PRO A 305 6.77 11.35 2.72
CA PRO A 305 5.96 12.10 1.77
C PRO A 305 5.13 13.14 2.52
N GLU A 306 5.31 14.43 2.20
CA GLU A 306 4.57 15.52 2.85
C GLU A 306 3.20 15.71 2.21
N THR A 307 3.16 15.78 0.89
CA THR A 307 1.94 16.06 0.13
C THR A 307 2.07 15.55 -1.31
N ARG A 308 1.19 15.97 -2.20
CA ARG A 308 1.26 15.74 -3.65
C ARG A 308 0.75 16.94 -4.41
N TRP A 309 1.20 17.08 -5.64
CA TRP A 309 0.49 17.92 -6.60
C TRP A 309 -0.72 17.17 -7.15
N ILE A 310 -1.79 17.90 -7.48
CA ILE A 310 -3.00 17.33 -8.08
C ILE A 310 -2.71 17.06 -9.55
N LEU A 311 -2.44 15.80 -9.89
CA LEU A 311 -2.17 15.29 -11.24
C LEU A 311 -3.35 14.48 -11.80
N PHE A 312 -4.56 14.82 -11.37
CA PHE A 312 -5.82 14.18 -11.77
C PHE A 312 -6.64 15.21 -12.55
N PRO A 313 -6.68 15.14 -13.90
CA PRO A 313 -7.39 16.12 -14.74
C PRO A 313 -8.87 16.26 -14.40
N GLU A 314 -9.48 15.22 -13.84
CA GLU A 314 -10.87 15.19 -13.36
C GLU A 314 -11.09 16.10 -12.15
N ARG A 315 -10.02 16.38 -11.38
CA ARG A 315 -10.04 17.26 -10.21
C ARG A 315 -9.47 18.64 -10.52
N ARG A 316 -8.37 18.68 -11.27
CA ARG A 316 -7.67 19.89 -11.68
C ARG A 316 -6.96 19.63 -13.00
N GLN A 317 -7.40 20.33 -14.05
CA GLN A 317 -6.70 20.32 -15.33
C GLN A 317 -5.24 20.81 -15.16
N PRO A 318 -4.27 20.22 -15.87
CA PRO A 318 -2.85 20.54 -15.69
C PRO A 318 -2.49 21.88 -16.34
N TRP A 319 -1.89 22.78 -15.58
CA TRP A 319 -1.33 24.04 -16.12
C TRP A 319 0.17 23.92 -16.38
N GLU A 320 0.81 23.03 -15.64
CA GLU A 320 2.24 22.76 -15.66
C GLU A 320 2.57 21.73 -16.75
N ILE A 321 3.84 21.65 -17.16
CA ILE A 321 4.37 20.49 -17.89
C ILE A 321 5.09 19.56 -16.93
N GLN A 322 5.12 18.26 -17.25
CA GLN A 322 5.92 17.26 -16.54
C GLN A 322 7.16 16.92 -17.35
N VAL A 323 8.35 17.13 -16.77
CA VAL A 323 9.62 16.77 -17.40
C VAL A 323 10.40 15.76 -16.57
N ASN A 324 11.19 14.92 -17.23
CA ASN A 324 12.15 14.02 -16.57
C ASN A 324 13.50 14.72 -16.31
N ALA A 325 14.47 13.98 -15.76
CA ALA A 325 15.79 14.51 -15.43
C ALA A 325 16.56 15.04 -16.67
N ARG A 326 16.23 14.57 -17.88
CA ARG A 326 16.78 15.07 -19.15
C ARG A 326 16.05 16.31 -19.67
N GLY A 327 15.16 16.90 -18.89
CA GLY A 327 14.35 18.05 -19.30
C GLY A 327 13.33 17.73 -20.39
N GLN A 328 12.99 16.45 -20.61
CA GLN A 328 12.07 16.01 -21.66
C GLN A 328 10.69 15.73 -21.07
N ARG A 329 9.63 16.19 -21.74
CA ARG A 329 8.26 15.67 -21.49
C ARG A 329 8.20 14.18 -21.82
N TYR A 330 7.32 13.46 -21.14
CA TYR A 330 7.17 12.01 -21.30
C TYR A 330 5.71 11.53 -21.24
N VAL A 331 4.76 12.44 -21.05
CA VAL A 331 3.34 12.12 -20.89
C VAL A 331 2.48 13.30 -21.34
N ALA A 332 1.27 13.03 -21.84
CA ALA A 332 0.21 14.04 -21.90
C ALA A 332 -0.34 14.26 -20.49
N GLU A 333 -0.10 15.45 -19.94
CA GLU A 333 -0.42 15.74 -18.55
C GLU A 333 -1.94 15.71 -18.26
N ASP A 334 -2.77 15.84 -19.30
CA ASP A 334 -4.24 15.81 -19.24
C ASP A 334 -4.85 14.47 -19.73
N ASN A 335 -4.01 13.46 -20.01
CA ASN A 335 -4.50 12.12 -20.30
C ASN A 335 -5.37 11.65 -19.13
N PRO A 336 -6.61 11.17 -19.33
CA PRO A 336 -7.48 10.73 -18.23
C PRO A 336 -7.01 9.43 -17.55
N SER A 337 -6.29 8.53 -18.24
CA SER A 337 -5.87 7.25 -17.65
C SER A 337 -4.76 7.45 -16.62
N VAL A 338 -5.08 7.18 -15.35
CA VAL A 338 -4.10 7.24 -14.25
C VAL A 338 -3.02 6.18 -14.45
N ASP A 339 -3.40 4.98 -14.90
CA ASP A 339 -2.47 3.88 -15.18
C ASP A 339 -1.40 4.27 -16.20
N GLU A 340 -1.80 4.93 -17.29
CA GLU A 340 -0.84 5.37 -18.31
C GLU A 340 0.15 6.41 -17.76
N ARG A 341 -0.33 7.37 -16.94
CA ARG A 341 0.53 8.39 -16.33
C ARG A 341 1.50 7.78 -15.32
N GLU A 342 1.03 6.88 -14.45
CA GLU A 342 1.87 6.19 -13.46
C GLU A 342 2.91 5.28 -14.13
N LYS A 343 2.55 4.55 -15.19
CA LYS A 343 3.52 3.74 -15.95
C LYS A 343 4.56 4.57 -16.65
N ALA A 344 4.16 5.70 -17.24
CA ALA A 344 5.09 6.62 -17.85
C ALA A 344 6.12 7.12 -16.82
N LEU A 345 5.71 7.37 -15.57
CA LEU A 345 6.60 7.71 -14.46
C LEU A 345 7.56 6.57 -14.09
N VAL A 346 7.08 5.32 -14.00
CA VAL A 346 7.94 4.15 -13.69
C VAL A 346 9.10 4.00 -14.68
N GLN A 347 8.92 4.42 -15.94
CA GLN A 347 9.98 4.39 -16.95
C GLN A 347 11.01 5.52 -16.83
N GLN A 348 10.76 6.52 -15.98
CA GLN A 348 11.72 7.62 -15.79
C GLN A 348 12.83 7.21 -14.83
N HIS A 349 14.02 7.76 -15.03
CA HIS A 349 15.16 7.54 -14.15
C HIS A 349 14.79 7.91 -12.70
N ASP A 350 15.06 6.99 -11.76
CA ASP A 350 14.67 7.08 -10.35
C ASP A 350 13.17 7.35 -10.09
N MET A 351 12.28 7.12 -11.07
CA MET A 351 10.86 7.50 -10.99
C MET A 351 10.64 8.96 -10.59
N ARG A 352 11.49 9.87 -11.08
CA ARG A 352 11.43 11.30 -10.79
C ARG A 352 10.80 12.11 -11.91
N THR A 353 10.04 13.13 -11.51
CA THR A 353 9.45 14.11 -12.41
C THR A 353 9.51 15.50 -11.81
N TRP A 354 9.57 16.51 -12.66
CA TRP A 354 9.53 17.91 -12.28
C TRP A 354 8.35 18.57 -12.97
N LEU A 355 7.50 19.22 -12.17
CA LEU A 355 6.52 20.15 -12.72
C LEU A 355 7.20 21.45 -13.05
N VAL A 356 7.06 21.93 -14.28
CA VAL A 356 7.66 23.20 -14.73
C VAL A 356 6.57 24.14 -15.20
N PHE A 357 6.64 25.39 -14.74
CA PHE A 357 5.72 26.47 -15.08
C PHE A 357 6.36 27.83 -14.81
N ASP A 358 5.67 28.92 -15.18
CA ASP A 358 6.18 30.28 -15.07
C ASP A 358 5.28 31.17 -14.17
N GLN A 359 5.63 32.45 -14.05
CA GLN A 359 4.88 33.39 -13.23
C GLN A 359 3.44 33.59 -13.70
N ALA A 360 3.17 33.58 -15.01
CA ALA A 360 1.82 33.77 -15.52
C ALA A 360 0.92 32.59 -15.12
N ILE A 361 1.44 31.37 -15.20
CA ILE A 361 0.76 30.16 -14.71
C ILE A 361 0.61 30.19 -13.18
N PHE A 362 1.67 30.56 -12.44
CA PHE A 362 1.63 30.70 -10.98
C PHE A 362 0.49 31.65 -10.53
N ASP A 363 0.28 32.75 -11.27
CA ASP A 363 -0.73 33.74 -10.95
C ASP A 363 -2.15 33.26 -11.28
N ALA A 364 -2.33 32.63 -12.43
CA ALA A 364 -3.65 32.30 -13.00
C ALA A 364 -4.20 30.93 -12.61
N ALA A 365 -3.34 29.94 -12.39
CA ALA A 365 -3.78 28.56 -12.19
C ALA A 365 -4.48 28.36 -10.84
N PRO A 366 -5.50 27.48 -10.76
CA PRO A 366 -5.96 26.94 -9.49
C PRO A 366 -4.80 26.28 -8.74
N LEU A 367 -4.82 26.34 -7.41
CA LEU A 367 -3.75 25.78 -6.58
C LEU A 367 -3.55 24.29 -6.88
N GLY A 368 -2.29 23.91 -7.05
CA GLY A 368 -1.90 22.55 -7.40
C GLY A 368 -1.79 21.61 -6.20
N ILE A 369 -1.88 22.11 -4.96
CA ILE A 369 -1.78 21.31 -3.74
C ILE A 369 -3.04 21.53 -2.90
N GLU A 370 -3.66 20.42 -2.51
CA GLU A 370 -4.90 20.42 -1.72
C GLU A 370 -4.67 20.96 -0.31
N GLY A 371 -5.57 21.82 0.17
CA GLY A 371 -5.50 22.45 1.49
C GLY A 371 -4.41 23.52 1.67
N TRP A 372 -3.63 23.82 0.62
CA TRP A 372 -2.66 24.91 0.65
C TRP A 372 -3.31 26.22 0.16
N ASP A 373 -2.68 27.35 0.50
CA ASP A 373 -2.97 28.66 -0.08
C ASP A 373 -1.74 29.20 -0.84
N LYS A 374 -1.89 30.37 -1.49
CA LYS A 374 -0.78 31.00 -2.21
C LYS A 374 0.38 31.40 -1.28
N THR A 375 0.09 31.80 -0.05
CA THR A 375 1.12 32.21 0.92
C THR A 375 2.05 31.04 1.27
N ARG A 376 1.47 29.89 1.61
CA ARG A 376 2.22 28.65 1.89
C ARG A 376 3.00 28.18 0.67
N LEU A 377 2.42 28.27 -0.53
CA LEU A 377 3.13 27.91 -1.77
C LEU A 377 4.34 28.83 -2.03
N ILE A 378 4.18 30.15 -1.84
CA ILE A 378 5.29 31.11 -1.94
C ILE A 378 6.39 30.77 -0.93
N GLU A 379 6.02 30.44 0.31
CA GLU A 379 6.99 30.08 1.34
C GLU A 379 7.74 28.78 1.01
N ALA A 380 7.04 27.79 0.45
CA ALA A 380 7.68 26.56 -0.01
C ALA A 380 8.75 26.84 -1.08
N PHE A 381 8.52 27.76 -2.02
CA PHE A 381 9.54 28.17 -3.00
C PHE A 381 10.74 28.93 -2.44
N LYS A 382 10.71 29.34 -1.16
CA LYS A 382 11.86 29.94 -0.48
C LYS A 382 12.70 28.93 0.28
N SER A 383 12.08 27.94 0.91
CA SER A 383 12.72 27.11 1.94
C SER A 383 12.61 25.60 1.71
N HIS A 384 11.64 25.13 0.93
CA HIS A 384 11.41 23.70 0.77
C HIS A 384 12.44 23.07 -0.19
N PRO A 385 13.08 21.94 0.16
CA PRO A 385 14.22 21.38 -0.59
C PRO A 385 13.92 20.85 -2.00
N VAL A 386 12.65 20.80 -2.42
CA VAL A 386 12.23 20.29 -3.73
C VAL A 386 11.39 21.29 -4.54
N PHE A 387 11.33 22.54 -4.07
CA PHE A 387 10.68 23.66 -4.75
C PHE A 387 11.78 24.62 -5.22
N TYR A 388 11.81 24.90 -6.51
CA TYR A 388 12.86 25.68 -7.14
C TYR A 388 12.26 26.88 -7.87
N LYS A 389 12.94 28.01 -7.79
CA LYS A 389 12.60 29.28 -8.45
C LYS A 389 13.86 29.90 -9.06
N ALA A 390 13.78 30.41 -10.28
CA ALA A 390 14.85 31.14 -10.93
C ALA A 390 14.35 32.12 -11.99
N ASP A 391 15.17 33.07 -12.40
CA ASP A 391 14.78 34.09 -13.39
C ASP A 391 15.04 33.61 -14.83
N THR A 392 15.80 32.53 -15.00
CA THR A 392 16.03 31.87 -16.30
C THR A 392 15.81 30.36 -16.20
N LEU A 393 15.47 29.73 -17.34
CA LEU A 393 15.35 28.27 -17.42
C LEU A 393 16.67 27.55 -17.16
N ALA A 394 17.80 28.15 -17.53
CA ALA A 394 19.12 27.57 -17.29
C ALA A 394 19.46 27.51 -15.80
N GLU A 395 19.18 28.60 -15.07
CA GLU A 395 19.32 28.62 -13.61
C GLU A 395 18.33 27.67 -12.92
N LEU A 396 17.08 27.60 -13.42
CA LEU A 396 16.09 26.66 -12.89
C LEU A 396 16.55 25.21 -13.03
N ALA A 397 17.06 24.86 -14.20
CA ALA A 397 17.63 23.54 -14.50
C ALA A 397 18.80 23.21 -13.56
N ALA A 398 19.76 24.14 -13.41
CA ALA A 398 20.90 23.98 -12.51
C ALA A 398 20.48 23.77 -11.04
N LYS A 399 19.51 24.54 -10.54
CA LYS A 399 19.00 24.41 -9.16
C LYS A 399 18.23 23.10 -8.93
N SER A 400 17.47 22.65 -9.92
CA SER A 400 16.55 21.51 -9.79
C SER A 400 17.16 20.16 -10.17
N GLY A 401 18.37 20.16 -10.77
CA GLY A 401 19.05 18.96 -11.24
C GLY A 401 18.51 18.41 -12.56
N VAL A 402 17.82 19.25 -13.34
CA VAL A 402 17.31 18.91 -14.68
C VAL A 402 18.33 19.35 -15.74
N ASP A 403 18.43 18.62 -16.85
CA ASP A 403 19.27 19.03 -17.99
C ASP A 403 18.80 20.36 -18.60
N ALA A 404 19.70 21.34 -18.67
CA ALA A 404 19.36 22.70 -19.09
C ALA A 404 18.98 22.81 -20.56
N ALA A 405 19.71 22.13 -21.44
CA ALA A 405 19.45 22.16 -22.88
C ALA A 405 18.13 21.46 -23.21
N GLY A 406 17.88 20.30 -22.61
CA GLY A 406 16.63 19.56 -22.72
C GLY A 406 15.45 20.37 -22.22
N LEU A 407 15.57 21.03 -21.06
CA LEU A 407 14.50 21.86 -20.52
C LEU A 407 14.16 23.04 -21.43
N GLN A 408 15.17 23.77 -21.91
CA GLN A 408 14.98 24.89 -22.84
C GLN A 408 14.29 24.44 -24.13
N ALA A 409 14.74 23.32 -24.71
CA ALA A 409 14.15 22.77 -25.93
C ALA A 409 12.70 22.34 -25.70
N THR A 410 12.39 21.71 -24.56
CA THR A 410 11.03 21.29 -24.21
C THR A 410 10.10 22.47 -24.01
N VAL A 411 10.53 23.51 -23.30
CA VAL A 411 9.70 24.73 -23.11
C VAL A 411 9.44 25.41 -24.45
N ALA A 412 10.44 25.53 -25.32
CA ALA A 412 10.26 26.09 -26.65
C ALA A 412 9.25 25.28 -27.49
N ARG A 413 9.32 23.94 -27.45
CA ARG A 413 8.37 23.06 -28.14
C ARG A 413 6.95 23.19 -27.57
N TYR A 414 6.80 23.18 -26.24
CA TYR A 414 5.50 23.36 -25.58
C TYR A 414 4.88 24.71 -25.96
N ASN A 415 5.64 25.80 -25.91
CA ASN A 415 5.14 27.12 -26.30
C ASN A 415 4.72 27.17 -27.77
N SER A 416 5.47 26.51 -28.67
CA SER A 416 5.05 26.40 -30.08
C SER A 416 3.77 25.58 -30.24
N ALA A 417 3.60 24.49 -29.50
CA ALA A 417 2.39 23.66 -29.54
C ALA A 417 1.18 24.44 -29.00
N GLN A 418 1.36 25.15 -27.89
CA GLN A 418 0.35 26.01 -27.27
C GLN A 418 -0.11 27.11 -28.23
N ALA A 419 0.82 27.81 -28.89
CA ALA A 419 0.52 28.84 -29.87
C ALA A 419 -0.24 28.31 -31.10
N LYS A 420 0.04 27.06 -31.51
CA LYS A 420 -0.66 26.37 -32.62
C LYS A 420 -1.98 25.72 -32.21
N GLY A 421 -2.22 25.57 -30.90
CA GLY A 421 -3.36 24.83 -30.35
C GLY A 421 -3.28 23.31 -30.52
N VAL A 422 -2.12 22.74 -30.88
CA VAL A 422 -1.94 21.31 -31.15
C VAL A 422 -0.61 20.82 -30.58
N ASP A 423 -0.67 19.88 -29.64
CA ASP A 423 0.50 19.15 -29.13
C ASP A 423 0.74 17.89 -29.97
N THR A 424 1.68 17.97 -30.92
CA THR A 424 2.03 16.81 -31.76
C THR A 424 2.91 15.78 -31.05
N ASP A 425 3.47 16.10 -29.88
CA ASP A 425 4.34 15.18 -29.16
C ASP A 425 3.53 14.18 -28.32
N PHE A 426 2.49 14.67 -27.61
CA PHE A 426 1.71 13.85 -26.68
C PHE A 426 0.18 13.95 -26.85
N ALA A 427 -0.32 14.79 -27.75
CA ALA A 427 -1.75 15.05 -27.92
C ALA A 427 -2.42 15.65 -26.67
N ARG A 428 -1.67 16.41 -25.83
CA ARG A 428 -2.24 17.24 -24.77
C ARG A 428 -3.22 18.26 -25.36
N LYS A 429 -4.38 18.39 -24.75
CA LYS A 429 -5.45 19.32 -25.15
C LYS A 429 -5.46 20.59 -24.31
N HIS A 430 -5.28 20.48 -23.00
CA HIS A 430 -5.36 21.62 -22.10
C HIS A 430 -4.01 22.35 -21.97
N MET A 431 -3.82 23.41 -22.75
CA MET A 431 -2.60 24.27 -22.76
C MET A 431 -2.98 25.75 -22.58
N PRO A 432 -3.40 26.18 -21.37
CA PRO A 432 -4.03 27.49 -21.17
C PRO A 432 -3.08 28.67 -21.38
N LEU A 433 -1.79 28.52 -21.05
CA LEU A 433 -0.77 29.56 -21.16
C LEU A 433 0.58 28.99 -21.61
N PRO A 434 1.42 29.81 -22.29
CA PRO A 434 2.83 29.47 -22.53
C PRO A 434 3.66 29.62 -21.25
N ILE A 435 4.88 29.05 -21.25
CA ILE A 435 5.90 29.17 -20.20
C ILE A 435 6.99 30.10 -20.75
N GLN A 436 6.92 31.40 -20.45
CA GLN A 436 7.85 32.40 -21.00
C GLN A 436 8.10 33.63 -20.11
N LYS A 437 7.34 33.79 -19.02
CA LYS A 437 7.43 34.94 -18.11
C LYS A 437 8.13 34.55 -16.81
N ALA A 438 9.36 35.00 -16.65
CA ALA A 438 10.10 34.86 -15.40
C ALA A 438 9.34 35.50 -14.20
N PRO A 439 9.56 35.01 -12.97
CA PRO A 439 10.36 33.83 -12.62
C PRO A 439 9.75 32.51 -13.12
N PHE A 440 10.63 31.52 -13.32
CA PHE A 440 10.27 30.14 -13.65
C PHE A 440 10.33 29.27 -12.39
N TYR A 441 9.47 28.27 -12.33
CA TYR A 441 9.25 27.41 -11.19
C TYR A 441 9.44 25.94 -11.57
N ALA A 442 10.03 25.17 -10.66
CA ALA A 442 10.06 23.72 -10.73
C ALA A 442 9.69 23.09 -9.38
N VAL A 443 8.86 22.05 -9.40
CA VAL A 443 8.56 21.24 -8.20
C VAL A 443 8.91 19.79 -8.50
N ARG A 444 9.93 19.25 -7.82
CA ARG A 444 10.33 17.85 -7.98
C ARG A 444 9.36 16.96 -7.20
N GLN A 445 8.85 15.93 -7.88
CA GLN A 445 8.05 14.87 -7.28
C GLN A 445 8.71 13.51 -7.47
N GLN A 446 8.39 12.60 -6.56
CA GLN A 446 9.01 11.30 -6.45
C GLN A 446 7.95 10.20 -6.56
N GLY A 447 8.08 9.31 -7.53
CA GLY A 447 7.35 8.06 -7.57
C GLY A 447 7.76 7.17 -6.41
N MET A 448 6.78 6.55 -5.76
CA MET A 448 6.99 5.63 -4.65
C MET A 448 5.89 4.57 -4.61
N SER A 449 6.21 3.40 -4.04
CA SER A 449 5.23 2.42 -3.61
C SER A 449 5.05 2.51 -2.09
N VAL A 450 3.82 2.36 -1.62
CA VAL A 450 3.46 2.21 -0.20
C VAL A 450 3.24 0.74 0.20
N SER A 451 3.33 -0.17 -0.78
CA SER A 451 3.09 -1.60 -0.61
C SER A 451 4.27 -2.44 -1.09
N SER A 452 4.35 -3.66 -0.57
CA SER A 452 5.31 -4.68 -0.97
C SER A 452 4.85 -5.35 -2.25
N THR A 453 5.58 -5.20 -3.35
CA THR A 453 5.20 -5.77 -4.66
C THR A 453 5.36 -7.28 -4.69
N VAL A 454 6.54 -7.76 -4.33
CA VAL A 454 6.90 -9.17 -4.40
C VAL A 454 6.22 -9.89 -3.25
N GLY A 455 5.73 -11.10 -3.49
CA GLY A 455 5.00 -11.86 -2.48
C GLY A 455 5.41 -13.31 -2.40
N ILE A 456 5.10 -13.95 -1.28
CA ILE A 456 5.24 -15.40 -1.11
C ILE A 456 4.26 -16.14 -2.02
N GLY A 457 4.76 -17.18 -2.69
CA GLY A 457 3.96 -18.06 -3.52
C GLY A 457 3.02 -18.91 -2.68
N VAL A 458 1.73 -18.88 -3.04
CA VAL A 458 0.69 -19.77 -2.51
C VAL A 458 -0.11 -20.43 -3.63
N ASP A 459 -0.77 -21.54 -3.32
CA ASP A 459 -1.79 -22.17 -4.18
C ASP A 459 -3.20 -21.61 -3.93
N GLU A 460 -4.23 -22.16 -4.60
CA GLU A 460 -5.62 -21.71 -4.47
C GLU A 460 -6.23 -21.95 -3.08
N LYS A 461 -5.54 -22.69 -2.19
CA LYS A 461 -5.92 -22.92 -0.79
C LYS A 461 -5.07 -22.10 0.18
N LEU A 462 -4.30 -21.13 -0.34
CA LEU A 462 -3.42 -20.26 0.43
C LEU A 462 -2.32 -21.00 1.21
N ARG A 463 -1.98 -22.23 0.79
CA ARG A 463 -0.82 -22.96 1.33
C ARG A 463 0.44 -22.38 0.73
N VAL A 464 1.46 -22.13 1.54
CA VAL A 464 2.77 -21.72 1.02
C VAL A 464 3.33 -22.86 0.19
N ILE A 465 3.80 -22.55 -1.02
CA ILE A 465 4.34 -23.53 -1.98
C ILE A 465 5.82 -23.31 -2.21
N ARG A 466 6.51 -24.39 -2.57
CA ARG A 466 7.88 -24.36 -3.13
C ARG A 466 7.83 -23.93 -4.60
N SER A 467 8.98 -23.62 -5.18
CA SER A 467 9.09 -23.23 -6.60
C SER A 467 8.51 -24.28 -7.57
N GLY A 468 8.59 -25.58 -7.22
CA GLY A 468 7.97 -26.68 -7.97
C GLY A 468 6.46 -26.86 -7.74
N GLY A 469 5.79 -25.97 -7.00
CA GLY A 469 4.35 -26.01 -6.74
C GLY A 469 3.92 -26.89 -5.55
N MET A 470 4.83 -27.67 -4.97
CA MET A 470 4.51 -28.53 -3.83
C MET A 470 4.27 -27.71 -2.55
N PRO A 471 3.16 -27.93 -1.83
CA PRO A 471 2.86 -27.21 -0.60
C PRO A 471 3.84 -27.56 0.52
N ILE A 472 4.07 -26.60 1.41
CA ILE A 472 4.78 -26.76 2.66
C ILE A 472 3.75 -27.14 3.73
N ASN A 473 3.81 -28.39 4.20
CA ASN A 473 2.84 -28.90 5.17
C ASN A 473 2.83 -28.05 6.44
N GLY A 474 1.63 -27.67 6.87
CA GLY A 474 1.41 -26.86 8.07
C GLY A 474 1.57 -25.35 7.88
N LEU A 475 1.90 -24.85 6.67
CA LEU A 475 2.20 -23.43 6.45
C LEU A 475 1.26 -22.76 5.43
N TYR A 476 0.65 -21.66 5.85
CA TYR A 476 -0.27 -20.84 5.07
C TYR A 476 0.17 -19.37 5.09
N ALA A 477 -0.28 -18.58 4.12
CA ALA A 477 0.01 -17.16 4.07
C ALA A 477 -1.18 -16.33 3.53
N ALA A 478 -1.42 -15.16 4.13
CA ALA A 478 -2.48 -14.25 3.68
C ALA A 478 -2.17 -12.78 4.02
N GLY A 479 -2.76 -11.86 3.25
CA GLY A 479 -2.52 -10.42 3.37
C GLY A 479 -1.35 -9.94 2.52
N GLU A 480 -0.72 -8.82 2.90
CA GLU A 480 0.35 -8.20 2.10
C GLU A 480 1.61 -9.08 1.94
N ILE A 481 1.77 -10.14 2.73
CA ILE A 481 2.82 -11.14 2.50
C ILE A 481 2.70 -11.82 1.11
N LEU A 482 1.51 -11.78 0.49
CA LEU A 482 1.28 -12.25 -0.87
C LEU A 482 1.69 -11.22 -1.93
N GLY A 483 2.10 -10.02 -1.54
CA GLY A 483 2.57 -8.98 -2.44
C GLY A 483 1.49 -8.39 -3.35
N SER A 484 1.54 -7.07 -3.59
CA SER A 484 0.62 -6.41 -4.49
C SER A 484 0.71 -6.91 -5.93
N GLY A 485 1.86 -7.40 -6.35
CA GLY A 485 2.07 -7.94 -7.69
C GLY A 485 1.18 -9.16 -8.00
N GLN A 486 0.70 -9.89 -7.00
CA GLN A 486 -0.20 -11.04 -7.23
C GLN A 486 -1.67 -10.65 -7.35
N LEU A 487 -2.11 -9.59 -6.67
CA LEU A 487 -3.52 -9.20 -6.56
C LEU A 487 -3.90 -8.00 -7.43
N MET A 488 -2.94 -7.11 -7.70
CA MET A 488 -3.13 -5.92 -8.54
C MET A 488 -2.39 -6.02 -9.89
N GLY A 489 -1.34 -6.85 -9.98
CA GLY A 489 -0.56 -6.95 -11.21
C GLY A 489 0.23 -5.67 -11.49
N LYS A 490 0.36 -5.27 -12.76
CA LYS A 490 1.17 -4.12 -13.22
C LYS A 490 0.46 -2.76 -13.12
N SER A 491 -0.66 -2.70 -12.42
CA SER A 491 -1.48 -1.49 -12.30
C SER A 491 -2.13 -1.45 -10.93
N ALA A 492 -2.33 -0.26 -10.38
CA ALA A 492 -3.06 -0.12 -9.12
C ALA A 492 -4.55 -0.46 -9.34
N VAL A 493 -5.01 -1.55 -8.72
CA VAL A 493 -6.42 -1.96 -8.76
C VAL A 493 -7.04 -1.64 -7.39
N GLY A 494 -7.88 -0.60 -7.35
CA GLY A 494 -8.38 -0.03 -6.09
C GLY A 494 -9.01 -1.08 -5.16
N GLY A 495 -8.51 -1.21 -3.94
CA GLY A 495 -9.11 -2.07 -2.90
C GLY A 495 -8.72 -3.54 -2.98
N MET A 496 -7.98 -3.96 -4.02
CA MET A 496 -7.46 -5.32 -4.19
C MET A 496 -6.23 -5.63 -3.32
N MET A 497 -6.03 -4.88 -2.24
CA MET A 497 -5.12 -5.23 -1.15
C MET A 497 -5.89 -5.48 0.14
N VAL A 498 -6.71 -4.53 0.55
CA VAL A 498 -7.51 -4.60 1.79
C VAL A 498 -8.59 -5.69 1.69
N THR A 499 -9.40 -5.70 0.61
CA THR A 499 -10.47 -6.70 0.47
C THR A 499 -9.93 -8.13 0.45
N PRO A 500 -8.91 -8.48 -0.36
CA PRO A 500 -8.35 -9.83 -0.34
C PRO A 500 -7.73 -10.19 1.00
N ALA A 501 -7.03 -9.27 1.68
CA ALA A 501 -6.45 -9.56 3.01
C ALA A 501 -7.52 -9.98 4.02
N LEU A 502 -8.61 -9.20 4.12
CA LEU A 502 -9.76 -9.50 5.00
C LEU A 502 -10.43 -10.81 4.60
N THR A 503 -10.65 -10.99 3.30
CA THR A 503 -11.36 -12.15 2.74
C THR A 503 -10.57 -13.44 2.96
N PHE A 504 -9.29 -13.45 2.64
CA PHE A 504 -8.42 -14.61 2.81
C PHE A 504 -8.28 -14.99 4.28
N GLY A 505 -8.08 -14.00 5.16
CA GLY A 505 -8.07 -14.22 6.60
C GLY A 505 -9.37 -14.90 7.07
N ARG A 506 -10.51 -14.34 6.69
CA ARG A 506 -11.84 -14.86 7.03
C ARG A 506 -12.03 -16.29 6.52
N LEU A 507 -11.72 -16.58 5.24
CA LEU A 507 -11.88 -17.92 4.65
C LEU A 507 -10.95 -18.96 5.29
N LEU A 508 -9.71 -18.58 5.59
CA LEU A 508 -8.76 -19.43 6.31
C LEU A 508 -9.33 -19.86 7.66
N GLY A 509 -9.74 -18.89 8.47
CA GLY A 509 -10.38 -19.16 9.75
C GLY A 509 -11.66 -19.96 9.59
N GLN A 510 -12.54 -19.58 8.68
CA GLN A 510 -13.91 -20.10 8.56
C GLN A 510 -14.00 -21.52 8.00
N SER A 511 -13.13 -21.92 7.07
CA SER A 511 -13.29 -23.23 6.41
C SER A 511 -12.03 -23.86 5.82
N MET A 512 -11.01 -23.08 5.43
CA MET A 512 -9.88 -23.64 4.67
C MET A 512 -8.81 -24.28 5.55
N LEU A 513 -8.58 -23.74 6.75
CA LEU A 513 -7.59 -24.33 7.66
C LEU A 513 -8.09 -25.67 8.22
N PRO A 514 -7.22 -26.69 8.33
CA PRO A 514 -7.56 -28.01 8.85
C PRO A 514 -7.64 -28.00 10.39
N LEU A 515 -8.54 -27.19 10.94
CA LEU A 515 -8.83 -27.10 12.36
C LEU A 515 -9.76 -28.25 12.76
N ARG A 516 -9.45 -28.95 13.84
CA ARG A 516 -10.37 -29.93 14.46
C ARG A 516 -11.27 -29.19 15.44
N ALA A 517 -12.56 -29.50 15.41
CA ALA A 517 -13.52 -29.09 16.43
C ALA A 517 -13.37 -29.96 17.68
#